data_AF-A0A3N7CTR9-F1
#
_entry.id   AF-A0A3N7CTR9-F1
#
_cell.length_a   1.000
_cell.length_b   1.000
_cell.length_c   1.000
_cell.angle_alpha   90.00
_cell.angle_beta   90.00
_cell.angle_gamma   90.00
#
_symmetry.space_group_name_H-M   'P 1'
#
loop_
_entity.id
_entity.type
_entity.pdbx_description
1 polymer ?
#
loop_
_entity_poly.entity_id
_entity_poly.type
_entity_poly.pdbx_seq_one_letter_code
_entity_poly.pdbx_strand_id
1 'polypeptide(L)' 'MRSIIFLKPHGIYTPGDIAGFADEVRAGQLVESGIATDHTPEGQGSTTPANGKKGKPAADADKGGG' A
#
# COMPACT_ATOMS: atom_id res chain seq x y z
N MET A 1 6.03 16.46 2.12
CA MET A 1 5.35 15.27 1.58
C MET A 1 5.05 14.34 2.73
N ARG A 2 3.77 13.99 2.92
CA ARG A 2 3.30 13.18 4.04
C ARG A 2 2.95 11.79 3.53
N SER A 3 3.48 10.77 4.17
CA SER A 3 3.16 9.38 3.83
C SER A 3 2.12 8.85 4.82
N ILE A 4 1.18 8.05 4.33
CA ILE A 4 0.16 7.40 5.15
C ILE A 4 0.08 5.92 4.80
N ILE A 5 -0.33 5.10 5.76
CA ILE A 5 -0.61 3.67 5.60
C ILE A 5 -2.11 3.48 5.59
N PHE A 6 -2.66 2.83 4.58
CA PHE A 6 -4.08 2.54 4.50
C PHE A 6 -4.46 1.44 5.51
N LEU A 7 -5.51 1.67 6.28
CA LEU A 7 -6.10 0.71 7.20
C LEU A 7 -7.32 0.02 6.59
N LYS A 8 -7.93 0.63 5.57
CA LYS A 8 -9.13 0.16 4.88
C LYS A 8 -8.93 0.24 3.35
N PRO A 9 -9.65 -0.57 2.56
CA PRO A 9 -9.62 -0.45 1.09
C PRO A 9 -10.08 0.95 0.66
N HIS A 10 -9.29 1.63 -0.18
CA HIS A 10 -9.61 2.97 -0.66
C HIS A 10 -9.08 3.19 -2.08
N GLY A 11 -10.00 3.27 -3.06
CA GLY A 11 -9.63 3.39 -4.47
C GLY A 11 -8.82 2.18 -4.95
N ILE A 12 -7.56 2.39 -5.31
CA ILE A 12 -6.61 1.32 -5.71
C ILE A 12 -5.82 0.74 -4.53
N TYR A 13 -5.93 1.34 -3.35
CA TYR A 13 -5.15 0.96 -2.17
C TYR A 13 -5.87 -0.07 -1.32
N THR A 14 -5.11 -1.00 -0.78
CA THR A 14 -5.54 -2.05 0.14
C THR A 14 -4.97 -1.80 1.54
N PRO A 15 -5.58 -2.37 2.60
CA PRO A 15 -5.03 -2.27 3.95
C PRO A 15 -3.57 -2.74 4.01
N GLY A 16 -2.68 -1.87 4.51
CA GLY A 16 -1.23 -2.07 4.55
C GLY A 16 -0.45 -1.35 3.45
N ASP A 17 -1.12 -0.83 2.41
CA ASP A 17 -0.44 -0.04 1.38
C ASP A 17 0.00 1.31 1.94
N ILE A 18 1.17 1.76 1.47
CA ILE A 18 1.76 3.06 1.85
C ILE A 18 1.73 3.96 0.63
N ALA A 19 1.18 5.17 0.80
CA ALA A 19 1.18 6.18 -0.24
C ALA A 19 1.71 7.52 0.27
N GLY A 20 2.54 8.16 -0.57
CA GLY A 20 3.02 9.51 -0.35
C GLY A 20 2.06 10.53 -0.96
N PHE A 21 1.58 11.46 -0.15
CA PHE A 21 0.75 12.57 -0.56
C PHE A 21 1.57 13.87 -0.51
N ALA A 22 1.58 14.59 -1.63
CA ALA A 22 2.09 15.95 -1.68
C ALA A 22 1.13 16.93 -1.00
N ASP A 23 -0.17 16.64 -1.08
CA ASP A 23 -1.24 17.41 -0.45
C ASP A 23 -1.49 16.93 0.98
N GLU A 24 -1.08 17.74 1.95
CA GLU A 24 -1.17 17.41 3.37
C GLU A 24 -2.61 17.41 3.89
N VAL A 25 -3.50 18.20 3.27
CA VAL A 25 -4.92 18.28 3.64
C VAL A 25 -5.62 16.97 3.32
N ARG A 26 -5.39 16.42 2.11
CA ARG A 26 -5.94 15.13 1.69
C ARG A 26 -5.43 13.99 2.55
N ALA A 27 -4.14 13.98 2.90
CA ALA A 27 -3.58 12.99 3.81
C ALA A 27 -4.24 13.08 5.20
N GLY A 28 -4.41 14.30 5.73
CA GLY A 28 -5.11 14.54 6.99
C GLY A 28 -6.53 13.99 6.98
N GLN A 29 -7.32 14.27 5.95
CA GLN A 29 -8.70 13.77 5.83
C GLN A 29 -8.79 12.23 5.84
N LEU A 30 -7.84 11.54 5.20
CA LEU A 30 -7.79 10.08 5.19
C LEU A 30 -7.44 9.51 6.58
N VAL A 31 -6.61 10.21 7.34
CA VAL A 31 -6.28 9.85 8.72
C VAL A 31 -7.45 10.13 9.66
N GLU A 32 -8.06 11.32 9.59
CA GLU A 32 -9.19 11.72 10.43
C GLU A 32 -10.44 10.86 10.19
N SER A 33 -10.64 10.39 8.97
CA SER A 33 -11.73 9.45 8.64
C SER A 33 -11.46 8.00 9.07
N GLY A 34 -10.26 7.71 9.60
CA GLY A 34 -9.84 6.37 9.98
C GLY A 34 -9.75 5.41 8.80
N ILE A 35 -9.47 5.94 7.60
CA ILE A 35 -9.16 5.16 6.39
C ILE A 35 -7.66 4.83 6.36
N ALA A 36 -6.82 5.72 6.89
CA ALA A 36 -5.39 5.58 6.94
C ALA A 36 -4.82 6.04 8.29
N THR A 37 -3.52 5.85 8.49
CA THR A 37 -2.74 6.37 9.61
C THR A 37 -1.44 7.00 9.10
N ASP A 38 -0.85 7.90 9.88
CA ASP A 38 0.45 8.49 9.55
C ASP A 38 1.55 7.43 9.44
N HIS A 39 2.36 7.54 8.38
CA HIS A 39 3.58 6.77 8.20
C HIS A 39 4.78 7.65 8.56
N THR A 40 5.33 7.43 9.76
CA THR A 40 6.59 8.04 10.19
C THR A 40 7.77 7.11 9.88
N PRO A 41 8.76 7.55 9.09
CA PRO A 41 9.91 6.72 8.73
C PRO A 41 10.92 6.52 9.88
N GLU A 42 10.79 7.24 11.00
CA GLU A 42 11.73 7.22 12.13
C GLU A 42 11.38 6.19 13.22
N GLY A 43 10.78 5.08 12.86
CA GLY A 43 10.43 4.02 13.80
C GLY A 43 10.54 2.64 13.16
N GLN A 44 11.67 1.99 13.38
CA GLN A 44 11.84 0.56 13.19
C GLN A 44 10.70 -0.18 13.93
N GLY A 45 9.70 -0.68 13.19
CA GLY A 45 8.50 -1.24 13.82
C GLY A 45 7.45 -1.71 12.82
N SER A 46 7.76 -2.80 12.11
CA SER A 46 6.80 -3.78 11.58
C SER A 46 5.55 -3.25 10.87
N THR A 47 5.64 -3.03 9.56
CA THR A 47 4.86 -3.80 8.57
C THR A 47 5.34 -3.42 7.17
N THR A 48 6.31 -4.18 6.73
CA THR A 48 6.69 -4.37 5.33
C THR A 48 5.46 -4.41 4.39
N PRO A 49 5.30 -3.52 3.38
CA PRO A 49 4.52 -3.85 2.20
C PRO A 49 5.43 -4.60 1.23
N ALA A 50 5.93 -5.78 1.63
CA ALA A 50 6.43 -6.75 0.65
C ALA A 50 5.25 -7.64 0.30
N ASN A 51 4.30 -7.07 -0.43
CA ASN A 51 3.58 -7.87 -1.39
C ASN A 51 3.55 -7.13 -2.72
N GLY A 52 4.74 -7.03 -3.32
CA GLY A 52 4.81 -7.12 -4.77
C GLY A 52 3.95 -8.30 -5.23
N LYS A 53 3.21 -8.07 -6.32
CA LYS A 53 2.34 -9.00 -7.05
C LYS A 53 0.99 -9.30 -6.39
N LYS A 54 -0.06 -8.71 -6.96
CA LYS A 54 -1.19 -9.50 -7.49
C LYS A 54 -1.91 -8.76 -8.64
N GLY A 55 -1.18 -8.57 -9.73
CA GLY A 55 -1.77 -8.46 -11.06
C GLY A 55 -1.70 -9.82 -11.75
N LYS A 56 -2.86 -10.50 -11.81
CA LYS A 56 -3.23 -11.68 -12.62
C LYS A 56 -2.74 -13.09 -12.16
N PRO A 57 -3.67 -14.05 -11.93
CA PRO A 57 -3.33 -15.46 -11.90
C PRO A 57 -3.20 -16.03 -13.33
N ALA A 58 -2.28 -17.00 -13.46
CA ALA A 58 -2.19 -18.08 -14.45
C ALA A 58 -2.13 -17.74 -15.96
N ALA A 59 -0.93 -17.88 -16.52
CA ALA A 59 -0.72 -18.78 -17.66
C ALA A 59 0.65 -19.43 -17.49
N ASP A 60 0.64 -20.76 -17.56
CA ASP A 60 1.69 -21.72 -17.24
C ASP A 60 3.05 -21.52 -17.92
N ALA A 61 4.01 -22.21 -17.30
CA ALA A 61 5.42 -22.28 -17.61
C ALA A 61 5.76 -22.93 -18.96
N ASP A 62 6.79 -22.36 -19.60
CA ASP A 62 8.01 -23.02 -20.08
C ASP A 62 8.00 -24.55 -20.32
N LYS A 63 8.13 -24.91 -21.61
CA LYS A 63 9.08 -25.90 -22.18
C LYS A 63 8.84 -27.41 -21.98
N GLY A 64 8.61 -28.08 -23.10
CA GLY A 64 8.88 -29.52 -23.29
C GLY A 64 9.15 -29.83 -24.77
N GLY A 65 10.41 -30.08 -25.11
CA GLY A 65 10.78 -30.74 -26.37
C GLY A 65 10.71 -32.26 -26.21
N GLY A 66 10.31 -32.93 -27.29
CA GLY A 66 10.31 -34.37 -27.49
C GLY A 66 9.97 -34.66 -28.95
#